data_AF-A0A6P0DST7-F1
#
_entry.id   AF-A0A6P0DST7-F1
#
_cell.length_a   1.000
_cell.length_b   1.000
_cell.length_c   1.000
_cell.angle_alpha   90.00
_cell.angle_beta   90.00
_cell.angle_gamma   90.00
#
_symmetry.space_group_name_H-M   'P 1'
#
loop_
_entity.id
_entity.type
_entity.pdbx_description
1 polymer ?
#
loop_
_entity_poly.entity_id
_entity_poly.type
_entity_poly.pdbx_seq_one_letter_code
_entity_poly.pdbx_strand_id
1 'polypeptide(L)'
;MAGSTYNYVTFIRTTPEQLWAALTTAEFMKKFWLGAHFETEWRAGAAWKLLFEDGSVADTGEILECDPPKRLVLKWRNEFMPELKAEGYSQCVMEIEAVNDTATKLTVTHSIAVENSK
;
A
#
# COMPACT_ATOMS: atom_id res chain seq x y z
N MET A 1 -17.35 16.86 2.76
CA MET A 1 -16.96 16.20 4.02
C MET A 1 -15.47 16.36 4.13
N ALA A 2 -14.98 17.04 5.16
CA ALA A 2 -13.55 17.31 5.32
C ALA A 2 -12.90 16.07 5.96
N GLY A 3 -11.84 15.58 5.32
CA GLY A 3 -11.03 14.45 5.77
C GLY A 3 -9.60 14.67 5.26
N SER A 4 -8.62 13.96 5.81
CA SER A 4 -7.23 14.11 5.38
C SER A 4 -6.95 13.30 4.11
N THR A 5 -6.14 13.88 3.20
CA THR A 5 -5.63 13.19 2.02
C THR A 5 -4.17 13.57 1.79
N TYR A 6 -3.33 12.55 1.60
CA TYR A 6 -1.91 12.66 1.35
C TYR A 6 -1.57 12.01 0.01
N ASN A 7 -0.87 12.72 -0.85
CA ASN A 7 -0.49 12.26 -2.19
C ASN A 7 1.02 12.31 -2.35
N TYR A 8 1.60 11.17 -2.76
CA TYR A 8 3.01 11.00 -3.00
C TYR A 8 3.22 10.51 -4.44
N VAL A 9 4.03 11.23 -5.21
CA VAL A 9 4.40 10.86 -6.58
C VAL A 9 5.89 10.58 -6.65
N THR A 10 6.24 9.38 -7.12
CA THR A 10 7.63 8.93 -7.25
C THR A 10 7.88 8.41 -8.66
N PHE A 11 9.00 8.81 -9.27
CA PHE A 11 9.45 8.29 -10.56
C PHE A 11 10.59 7.31 -10.34
N ILE A 12 10.45 6.09 -10.84
CA ILE A 12 11.35 4.97 -10.59
C ILE A 12 11.84 4.45 -11.94
N ARG A 13 13.16 4.24 -12.07
CA ARG A 13 13.77 3.64 -13.28
C ARG A 13 13.55 2.12 -13.26
N THR A 14 12.39 1.70 -13.76
CA THR A 14 11.92 0.31 -13.82
C THR A 14 10.71 0.22 -14.77
N THR A 15 10.17 -0.97 -15.00
CA THR A 15 8.91 -1.19 -15.73
C THR A 15 7.72 -1.34 -14.78
N PRO A 16 6.47 -1.12 -15.24
CA PRO A 16 5.28 -1.34 -14.43
C PRO A 16 5.20 -2.75 -13.81
N GLU A 17 5.60 -3.78 -14.56
CA GLU A 17 5.56 -5.18 -14.13
C GLU A 17 6.56 -5.45 -12.99
N GLN A 18 7.77 -4.89 -13.11
CA GLN A 18 8.79 -4.99 -12.08
C GLN A 18 8.37 -4.24 -10.81
N LEU A 19 7.79 -3.03 -10.96
CA LEU A 19 7.28 -2.27 -9.84
C LEU A 19 6.11 -2.99 -9.16
N TRP A 20 5.18 -3.54 -9.94
CA TRP A 20 4.07 -4.34 -9.41
C TRP A 20 4.59 -5.53 -8.61
N ALA A 21 5.54 -6.29 -9.16
CA ALA A 21 6.18 -7.39 -8.44
C ALA A 21 6.83 -6.91 -7.14
N ALA A 22 7.44 -5.73 -7.13
CA ALA A 22 8.04 -5.16 -5.92
C ALA A 22 7.01 -4.84 -4.82
N LEU A 23 5.77 -4.49 -5.22
CA LEU A 23 4.67 -4.18 -4.31
C LEU A 23 3.86 -5.40 -3.88
N THR A 24 3.87 -6.52 -4.61
CA THR A 24 3.00 -7.67 -4.34
C THR A 24 3.73 -8.99 -4.06
N THR A 25 5.06 -9.03 -4.15
CA THR A 25 5.81 -10.27 -3.88
C THR A 25 6.64 -10.17 -2.60
N ALA A 26 6.57 -11.21 -1.77
CA ALA A 26 7.26 -11.22 -0.48
C ALA A 26 8.78 -11.08 -0.59
N GLU A 27 9.40 -11.62 -1.66
CA GLU A 27 10.85 -11.53 -1.85
C GLU A 27 11.32 -10.07 -2.01
N PHE A 28 10.56 -9.27 -2.77
CA PHE A 28 10.87 -7.86 -2.95
C PHE A 28 10.42 -7.01 -1.77
N MET A 29 9.27 -7.32 -1.15
CA MET A 29 8.81 -6.58 0.01
C MET A 29 9.85 -6.58 1.13
N LYS A 30 10.42 -7.74 1.45
CA LYS A 30 11.45 -7.83 2.51
C LYS A 30 12.66 -6.93 2.25
N LYS A 31 12.99 -6.65 0.98
CA LYS A 31 14.10 -5.75 0.58
C LYS A 31 13.74 -4.28 0.74
N PHE A 32 12.49 -3.90 0.47
CA PHE A 32 12.08 -2.48 0.37
C PHE A 32 11.20 -1.99 1.53
N TRP A 33 10.65 -2.89 2.33
CA TRP A 33 9.75 -2.62 3.45
C TRP A 33 10.40 -2.91 4.81
N LEU A 34 11.71 -2.67 4.93
CA LEU A 34 12.46 -2.86 6.18
C LEU A 34 12.25 -4.26 6.79
N GLY A 35 12.23 -5.31 5.97
CA GLY A 35 11.97 -6.69 6.40
C GLY A 35 10.50 -7.07 6.54
N ALA A 36 9.57 -6.11 6.50
CA ALA A 36 8.14 -6.40 6.55
C ALA A 36 7.61 -7.01 5.25
N HIS A 37 6.51 -7.76 5.34
CA HIS A 37 5.87 -8.37 4.18
C HIS A 37 4.37 -8.55 4.37
N PHE A 38 3.64 -8.55 3.26
CA PHE A 38 2.20 -8.80 3.23
C PHE A 38 1.92 -10.31 3.20
N GLU A 39 0.95 -10.73 4.00
CA GLU A 39 0.25 -12.01 3.86
C GLU A 39 -1.15 -11.74 3.30
N THR A 40 -1.39 -12.14 2.04
CA THR A 40 -2.68 -12.02 1.36
C THR A 40 -2.72 -12.83 0.07
N GLU A 41 -3.91 -12.98 -0.51
CA GLU A 41 -4.16 -13.68 -1.78
C GLU A 41 -4.11 -12.76 -3.01
N TRP A 42 -3.88 -11.46 -2.84
CA TRP A 42 -3.80 -10.46 -3.93
C TRP A 42 -5.01 -10.45 -4.88
N ARG A 43 -6.22 -10.53 -4.31
CA ARG A 43 -7.50 -10.38 -5.03
C ARG A 43 -8.45 -9.46 -4.28
N ALA A 44 -9.36 -8.81 -5.00
CA ALA A 44 -10.40 -7.98 -4.38
C ALA A 44 -11.23 -8.80 -3.37
N GLY A 45 -11.54 -8.18 -2.23
CA GLY A 45 -12.21 -8.78 -1.08
C GLY A 45 -11.31 -9.64 -0.17
N ALA A 46 -10.03 -9.87 -0.52
CA ALA A 46 -9.13 -10.61 0.35
C ALA A 46 -8.70 -9.77 1.55
N ALA A 47 -8.70 -10.39 2.74
CA ALA A 47 -8.04 -9.81 3.90
C ALA A 47 -6.51 -9.80 3.69
N TRP A 48 -5.83 -8.85 4.32
CA TRP A 48 -4.38 -8.79 4.32
C TRP A 48 -3.83 -8.38 5.69
N LYS A 49 -2.60 -8.81 5.96
CA LYS A 49 -1.79 -8.36 7.10
C LYS A 49 -0.41 -7.97 6.63
N LEU A 50 0.10 -6.86 7.13
CA LEU A 50 1.51 -6.52 7.04
C LEU A 50 2.19 -6.98 8.33
N LEU A 51 3.18 -7.85 8.21
CA LEU A 51 3.92 -8.41 9.34
C LEU A 51 5.32 -7.80 9.40
N PHE A 52 5.75 -7.38 10.58
CA PHE A 52 7.15 -7.08 10.87
C PHE A 52 8.00 -8.36 10.81
N GLU A 53 9.32 -8.21 10.81
CA GLU A 53 10.26 -9.34 10.76
C GLU A 53 10.10 -10.30 11.96
N ASP A 54 9.71 -9.79 13.12
CA ASP A 54 9.43 -10.59 14.33
C ASP A 54 8.06 -11.28 14.32
N GLY A 55 7.27 -11.11 13.25
CA GLY A 55 5.94 -11.69 13.07
C GLY A 55 4.81 -10.91 13.74
N SER A 56 5.10 -9.80 14.43
CA SER A 56 4.07 -8.91 14.96
C SER A 56 3.35 -8.16 13.82
N VAL A 57 2.07 -7.83 14.03
CA VAL A 57 1.23 -7.22 13.00
C VAL A 57 1.44 -5.71 13.00
N ALA A 58 1.91 -5.17 11.88
CA ALA A 58 2.05 -3.74 11.66
C ALA A 58 0.69 -3.13 11.28
N ASP A 59 0.07 -3.67 10.23
CA ASP A 59 -1.14 -3.12 9.65
C ASP A 59 -2.05 -4.24 9.15
N THR A 60 -3.36 -3.97 9.10
CA THR A 60 -4.34 -4.90 8.53
C THR A 60 -5.34 -4.21 7.64
N GLY A 61 -6.02 -5.01 6.82
CA GLY A 61 -7.19 -4.55 6.12
C GLY A 61 -7.70 -5.51 5.06
N GLU A 62 -8.22 -4.93 3.99
CA GLU A 62 -8.87 -5.63 2.89
C GLU A 62 -8.40 -5.03 1.56
N ILE A 63 -8.21 -5.88 0.55
CA ILE A 63 -7.95 -5.44 -0.82
C ILE A 63 -9.28 -5.03 -1.44
N LEU A 64 -9.45 -3.75 -1.75
CA LEU A 64 -10.66 -3.24 -2.39
C LEU A 64 -10.61 -3.40 -3.91
N GLU A 65 -9.43 -3.27 -4.50
CA GLU A 65 -9.20 -3.40 -5.94
C GLU A 65 -7.78 -3.92 -6.19
N CYS A 66 -7.62 -4.81 -7.18
CA CYS A 66 -6.32 -5.36 -7.59
C CYS A 66 -6.34 -5.57 -9.12
N ASP A 67 -5.74 -4.66 -9.87
CA ASP A 67 -5.63 -4.67 -11.33
C ASP A 67 -4.14 -4.63 -11.74
N PRO A 68 -3.45 -5.78 -11.82
CA PRO A 68 -2.05 -5.84 -12.21
C PRO A 68 -1.80 -5.39 -13.67
N PRO A 69 -0.71 -4.66 -13.97
CA PRO A 69 0.25 -4.04 -13.06
C PRO A 69 -0.07 -2.56 -12.78
N LYS A 70 -1.34 -2.15 -12.86
CA LYS A 70 -1.74 -0.73 -12.96
C LYS A 70 -2.22 -0.13 -11.65
N ARG A 71 -2.99 -0.88 -10.86
CA ARG A 71 -3.72 -0.30 -9.75
C ARG A 71 -3.96 -1.28 -8.60
N LEU A 72 -3.73 -0.80 -7.39
CA LEU A 72 -4.01 -1.53 -6.15
C LEU A 72 -4.69 -0.57 -5.17
N VAL A 73 -5.82 -0.99 -4.60
CA VAL A 73 -6.53 -0.22 -3.58
C VAL A 73 -6.69 -1.06 -2.33
N LEU A 74 -6.20 -0.54 -1.20
CA LEU A 74 -6.19 -1.20 0.09
C LEU A 74 -7.01 -0.38 1.08
N LYS A 75 -7.95 -1.04 1.76
CA LYS A 75 -8.43 -0.57 3.06
C LYS A 75 -7.35 -0.86 4.08
N TRP A 76 -6.99 0.12 4.91
CA TRP A 76 -5.78 0.08 5.74
C TRP A 76 -6.07 0.55 7.16
N ARG A 77 -5.61 -0.17 8.17
CA ARG A 77 -5.58 0.27 9.57
C ARG A 77 -4.26 -0.14 10.21
N ASN A 78 -3.69 0.80 10.96
CA ASN A 78 -2.52 0.54 11.78
C ASN A 78 -2.89 -0.28 13.02
N GLU A 79 -2.09 -1.30 13.34
CA GLU A 79 -2.31 -2.17 14.50
C GLU A 79 -1.32 -1.93 15.64
N PHE A 80 -0.18 -1.28 15.39
CA PHE A 80 0.92 -1.18 16.35
C PHE A 80 1.01 0.16 17.09
N MET A 81 0.54 1.27 16.49
CA MET A 81 0.45 2.59 17.13
C MET A 81 -0.99 2.84 17.61
N PRO A 82 -1.27 2.87 18.93
CA PRO A 82 -2.62 3.02 19.46
C PRO A 82 -3.37 4.26 18.95
N GLU A 83 -2.67 5.37 18.78
CA GLU A 83 -3.23 6.63 18.29
C GLU A 83 -3.70 6.51 16.84
N LEU A 84 -2.90 5.92 15.94
CA LEU A 84 -3.27 5.72 14.53
C LEU A 84 -4.37 4.66 14.40
N LYS A 85 -4.32 3.62 15.23
CA LYS A 85 -5.37 2.60 15.28
C LYS A 85 -6.72 3.18 15.66
N ALA A 86 -6.74 4.17 16.56
CA ALA A 86 -7.95 4.84 17.01
C ALA A 86 -8.59 5.74 15.92
N GLU A 87 -7.81 6.21 14.94
CA GLU A 87 -8.33 6.93 13.77
C GLU A 87 -9.12 6.01 12.83
N GLY A 88 -8.88 4.69 12.91
CA GLY A 88 -9.67 3.68 12.23
C GLY A 88 -9.14 3.34 10.83
N TYR A 89 -10.06 3.05 9.90
CA TYR A 89 -9.69 2.61 8.56
C TYR A 89 -9.51 3.80 7.61
N SER A 90 -8.35 3.82 6.95
CA SER A 90 -8.04 4.66 5.80
C SER A 90 -8.10 3.85 4.50
N GLN A 91 -7.95 4.55 3.38
CA GLN A 91 -7.80 3.95 2.06
C GLN A 91 -6.46 4.38 1.46
N CYS A 92 -5.66 3.40 1.04
CA CYS A 92 -4.44 3.58 0.28
C CYS A 92 -4.71 3.19 -1.18
N VAL A 93 -4.48 4.11 -2.11
CA VAL A 93 -4.58 3.90 -3.55
C VAL A 93 -3.17 3.99 -4.14
N MET A 94 -2.75 2.94 -4.83
CA MET A 94 -1.48 2.91 -5.57
C MET A 94 -1.78 2.80 -7.07
N GLU A 95 -1.25 3.74 -7.85
CA GLU A 95 -1.40 3.79 -9.31
C GLU A 95 -0.03 3.77 -9.97
N ILE A 96 0.11 2.95 -11.00
CA ILE A 96 1.34 2.69 -11.71
C ILE A 96 1.14 3.02 -13.19
N GLU A 97 1.97 3.93 -13.69
CA GLU A 97 1.92 4.41 -15.06
C GLU A 97 3.30 4.33 -15.70
N ALA A 98 3.41 3.75 -16.89
CA ALA A 98 4.63 3.84 -17.69
C ALA A 98 4.80 5.28 -18.17
N VAL A 99 5.98 5.86 -17.93
CA VAL A 99 6.37 7.16 -18.50
C VAL A 99 7.07 6.97 -19.84
N ASN A 100 7.92 5.93 -19.91
CA ASN A 100 8.58 5.43 -21.11
C ASN A 100 9.08 3.99 -20.83
N ASP A 101 9.82 3.40 -21.77
CA ASP A 101 10.31 2.01 -21.68
C ASP A 101 11.22 1.71 -20.47
N THR A 102 11.75 2.74 -19.80
CA THR A 102 12.72 2.59 -18.69
C THR A 102 12.30 3.29 -17.41
N ALA A 103 11.17 3.99 -17.40
CA ALA A 103 10.72 4.80 -16.27
C ALA A 103 9.23 4.61 -16.01
N THR A 104 8.91 4.40 -14.74
CA THR A 104 7.56 4.19 -14.24
C THR A 104 7.25 5.22 -13.15
N LYS A 105 6.05 5.79 -13.19
CA LYS A 105 5.51 6.69 -12.18
C LYS A 105 4.64 5.88 -11.23
N LEU A 106 4.90 6.02 -9.94
CA LEU A 106 4.06 5.51 -8.86
C LEU A 106 3.37 6.69 -8.18
N THR A 107 2.05 6.67 -8.12
CA THR A 107 1.26 7.60 -7.31
C THR A 107 0.67 6.82 -6.15
N VAL A 108 0.94 7.25 -4.91
CA VAL A 108 0.33 6.70 -3.70
C VAL A 108 -0.52 7.78 -3.06
N THR A 109 -1.82 7.50 -2.91
CA THR A 109 -2.76 8.38 -2.23
C THR A 109 -3.32 7.69 -0.99
N HIS A 110 -3.05 8.25 0.19
CA HIS A 110 -3.70 7.87 1.43
C HIS A 110 -4.83 8.85 1.74
N SER A 111 -6.00 8.35 2.08
CA SER A 111 -7.17 9.17 2.44
C SER A 111 -7.94 8.56 3.60
N ILE A 112 -8.49 9.42 4.45
CA ILE A 112 -9.27 9.02 5.62
C ILE A 112 -10.34 10.07 5.91
N ALA A 113 -11.48 9.65 6.46
CA ALA A 113 -12.60 10.54 6.78
C ALA A 113 -12.35 11.42 8.03
N VAL A 114 -11.27 11.17 8.77
CA VAL A 114 -10.88 11.92 9.97
C VAL A 114 -10.08 13.16 9.56
N GLU A 115 -10.45 14.32 10.12
CA GLU A 115 -9.70 15.56 9.94
C GLU A 115 -8.41 15.58 10.77
N ASN A 116 -7.36 16.21 10.26
CA ASN A 116 -6.05 16.33 10.92
C ASN A 116 -5.42 14.97 11.32
N SER A 117 -5.84 13.88 10.65
CA SER A 117 -5.19 12.56 10.74
C SER A 117 -3.71 12.67 10.36
N LYS A 118 -2.87 11.89 11.02
CA LYS A 118 -1.40 11.99 10.96
C LYS A 118 -0.75 10.96 10.03
#